data_AF-A0AA43L703-F1
#
_entry.id   AF-A0AA43L703-F1
#
_cell.length_a   1.000
_cell.length_b   1.000
_cell.length_c   1.000
_cell.angle_alpha   90.00
_cell.angle_beta   90.00
_cell.angle_gamma   90.00
#
_symmetry.space_group_name_H-M   'P 1'
#
loop_
_entity.id
_entity.type
_entity.pdbx_description
1 polymer ?
#
loop_
_entity_poly.entity_id
_entity_poly.type
_entity_poly.pdbx_seq_one_letter_code
_entity_poly.pdbx_strand_id
1 'polypeptide(L)'
;MKIKKILSVLLVAAVILIPSASAFAEETETAATEISPRVIGIGDTQDSAISLVLNGAGGVLGGVVYDLFIQSATDQDWFKWTNTTSTFKRIGVSVGGFSGNGPTRAGLIVRHNSGGLADTGVLYTAKANTWESQVFSNLFIPPGATVYVVVDAPNFTTMPSYHLNFAAYEI
;
A
#
# COMPACT_ATOMS: atom_id res chain seq x y z
N MET A 1 12.61 -48.86 36.77
CA MET A 1 12.46 -47.38 36.94
C MET A 1 13.64 -46.56 36.41
N LYS A 2 14.88 -47.07 36.41
CA LYS A 2 16.07 -46.30 36.01
C LYS A 2 16.17 -46.03 34.50
N ILE A 3 15.80 -47.00 33.65
CA ILE A 3 15.90 -46.86 32.19
C ILE A 3 14.91 -45.83 31.60
N LYS A 4 13.70 -45.74 32.19
CA LYS A 4 12.69 -44.74 31.79
C LYS A 4 13.17 -43.30 32.06
N LYS A 5 13.91 -43.09 33.14
CA LYS A 5 14.47 -41.77 33.48
C LYS A 5 15.61 -41.37 32.54
N ILE A 6 16.46 -42.32 32.14
CA ILE A 6 17.55 -42.07 31.19
C ILE A 6 16.98 -41.72 29.81
N LEU A 7 15.94 -42.43 29.37
CA LEU A 7 15.30 -42.16 28.07
C LEU A 7 14.66 -40.77 28.01
N SER A 8 13.99 -40.34 29.10
CA SER A 8 13.39 -38.99 29.16
C SER A 8 14.44 -37.88 29.13
N VAL A 9 15.57 -38.06 29.82
CA VAL A 9 16.66 -37.06 29.80
C VAL A 9 17.30 -36.97 28.42
N LEU A 10 17.48 -38.10 27.73
CA LEU A 10 18.02 -38.13 26.38
C LEU A 10 17.11 -37.42 25.38
N LEU A 11 15.79 -37.61 25.51
CA LEU A 11 14.81 -36.97 24.62
C LEU A 11 14.77 -35.45 24.80
N VAL A 12 14.83 -34.96 26.05
CA VAL A 12 14.87 -33.53 26.33
C VAL A 12 16.17 -32.90 25.80
N ALA A 13 17.31 -33.55 25.96
CA ALA A 13 18.58 -33.07 25.44
C ALA A 13 18.60 -33.02 23.90
N ALA A 14 17.98 -34.00 23.23
CA ALA A 14 17.87 -34.03 21.77
C ALA A 14 17.01 -32.89 21.21
N VAL A 15 15.94 -32.48 21.91
CA VAL A 15 15.07 -31.38 21.48
C VAL A 15 15.75 -30.01 21.64
N ILE A 16 16.58 -29.83 22.66
CA ILE A 16 17.31 -28.57 22.89
C ILE A 16 18.46 -28.38 21.89
N LEU A 17 18.99 -29.47 21.34
CA LEU A 17 20.11 -29.45 20.39
C LEU A 17 19.68 -29.37 18.92
N ILE A 18 18.39 -29.23 18.63
CA ILE A 18 17.96 -28.90 17.26
C ILE A 18 18.33 -27.42 17.05
N PRO A 19 19.35 -27.10 16.24
CA PRO A 19 19.60 -25.71 15.90
C PRO A 19 18.32 -25.17 15.26
N SER A 20 17.81 -24.06 15.76
CA SER A 20 16.72 -23.33 15.12
C SER A 20 17.16 -23.02 13.70
N ALA A 21 16.76 -23.84 12.73
CA ALA A 21 16.93 -23.52 11.33
C ALA A 21 16.17 -22.22 11.10
N SER A 22 16.89 -21.11 10.96
CA SER A 22 16.32 -19.87 10.48
C SER A 22 15.67 -20.20 9.14
N ALA A 23 14.34 -20.02 9.04
CA ALA A 23 13.52 -20.39 7.89
C ALA A 23 13.80 -19.56 6.62
N PHE A 24 15.03 -19.04 6.46
CA PHE A 24 15.45 -18.11 5.41
C PHE A 24 16.80 -18.49 4.79
N ALA A 25 17.05 -19.79 4.59
CA ALA A 25 18.17 -20.24 3.77
C ALA A 25 17.68 -21.38 2.87
N GLU A 26 16.92 -21.02 1.82
CA GLU A 26 16.77 -21.89 0.66
C GLU A 26 17.92 -21.56 -0.30
N GLU A 27 18.80 -22.54 -0.46
CA GLU A 27 20.01 -22.50 -1.26
C GLU A 27 19.68 -22.55 -2.75
N THR A 28 20.21 -21.60 -3.52
CA THR A 28 20.65 -21.88 -4.88
C THR A 28 21.96 -21.16 -5.09
N GLU A 29 23.05 -21.91 -4.94
CA GLU A 29 24.40 -21.48 -5.30
C GLU A 29 24.48 -21.24 -6.81
N THR A 30 24.46 -19.98 -7.24
CA THR A 30 25.24 -19.53 -8.39
C THR A 30 25.40 -18.01 -8.37
N ALA A 31 26.66 -17.58 -8.29
CA ALA A 31 27.16 -16.21 -8.31
C ALA A 31 26.80 -15.35 -7.08
N ALA A 32 27.84 -14.84 -6.42
CA ALA A 32 27.81 -13.81 -5.40
C ALA A 32 27.20 -12.53 -5.97
N THR A 33 25.87 -12.49 -6.00
CA THR A 33 25.09 -11.26 -6.09
C THR A 33 24.90 -10.86 -4.65
N GLU A 34 25.44 -9.70 -4.25
CA GLU A 34 25.09 -9.09 -2.97
C GLU A 34 23.58 -9.21 -2.80
N ILE A 35 23.13 -9.96 -1.78
CA ILE A 35 21.72 -10.01 -1.42
C ILE A 35 21.43 -8.64 -0.81
N SER A 36 21.19 -7.66 -1.65
CA SER A 36 20.49 -6.45 -1.26
C SER A 36 19.08 -6.91 -0.89
N PRO A 37 18.64 -6.81 0.38
CA PRO A 37 17.26 -7.10 0.71
C PRO A 37 16.40 -6.16 -0.12
N ARG A 38 15.77 -6.70 -1.17
CA ARG A 38 14.74 -5.98 -1.92
C ARG A 38 13.54 -5.97 -1.00
N VAL A 39 13.43 -4.92 -0.18
CA VAL A 39 12.18 -4.62 0.51
C VAL A 39 11.17 -4.37 -0.61
N ILE A 40 10.38 -5.39 -0.93
CA ILE A 40 9.18 -5.19 -1.75
C ILE A 40 8.25 -4.41 -0.83
N GLY A 41 8.03 -3.14 -1.15
CA GLY A 41 7.08 -2.32 -0.43
C GLY A 41 5.68 -2.89 -0.59
N ILE A 42 4.86 -2.67 0.42
CA ILE A 42 3.46 -3.06 0.34
C ILE A 42 2.77 -2.02 -0.55
N GLY A 43 2.18 -2.46 -1.66
CA GLY A 43 1.50 -1.53 -2.57
C GLY A 43 2.34 -1.03 -3.74
N ASP A 44 3.53 -1.60 -4.00
CA ASP A 44 4.41 -1.18 -5.11
C ASP A 44 3.79 -1.25 -6.52
N THR A 45 2.67 -1.96 -6.67
CA THR A 45 1.98 -2.16 -7.95
C THR A 45 0.48 -2.00 -7.80
N GLN A 46 -0.20 -1.71 -8.91
CA GLN A 46 -1.66 -1.62 -8.93
C GLN A 46 -2.34 -2.93 -8.47
N ASP A 47 -1.76 -4.10 -8.77
CA ASP A 47 -2.31 -5.40 -8.36
C ASP A 47 -2.15 -5.65 -6.86
N SER A 48 -1.03 -5.20 -6.28
CA SER A 48 -0.75 -5.27 -4.84
C SER A 48 -1.26 -4.06 -4.05
N ALA A 49 -2.05 -3.18 -4.67
CA ALA A 49 -2.50 -1.92 -4.07
C ALA A 49 -3.17 -2.11 -2.70
N ILE A 50 -2.79 -1.24 -1.76
CA ILE A 50 -3.29 -1.19 -0.38
C ILE A 50 -4.80 -0.89 -0.39
N SER A 51 -5.59 -1.74 0.25
CA SER A 51 -7.03 -1.52 0.38
C SER A 51 -7.33 -0.38 1.36
N LEU A 52 -7.99 0.66 0.87
CA LEU A 52 -8.50 1.79 1.65
C LEU A 52 -9.78 1.35 2.39
N VAL A 53 -9.64 1.01 3.67
CA VAL A 53 -10.76 0.61 4.52
C VAL A 53 -11.30 1.84 5.23
N LEU A 54 -12.50 2.28 4.83
CA LEU A 54 -13.14 3.47 5.41
C LEU A 54 -13.63 3.22 6.85
N ASN A 55 -13.53 4.25 7.68
CA ASN A 55 -13.89 4.17 9.09
C ASN A 55 -15.38 4.49 9.31
N GLY A 56 -16.22 3.47 9.48
CA GLY A 56 -17.55 3.57 10.11
C GLY A 56 -18.73 3.01 9.30
N ALA A 57 -19.85 2.76 9.99
CA ALA A 57 -21.04 2.14 9.42
C ALA A 57 -21.98 3.17 8.74
N GLY A 58 -22.40 2.90 7.50
CA GLY A 58 -23.55 3.59 6.89
C GLY A 58 -23.28 4.96 6.26
N GLY A 59 -22.08 5.24 5.74
CA GLY A 59 -21.88 6.35 4.79
C GLY A 59 -21.76 7.76 5.36
N VAL A 60 -21.83 7.92 6.70
CA VAL A 60 -21.60 9.19 7.40
C VAL A 60 -20.19 9.29 8.02
N LEU A 61 -19.37 8.25 7.90
CA LEU A 61 -18.14 8.06 8.66
C LEU A 61 -17.07 7.56 7.66
N GLY A 62 -16.06 8.33 7.28
CA GLY A 62 -14.86 8.60 8.06
C GLY A 62 -13.69 8.26 7.13
N GLY A 63 -12.88 9.26 6.79
CA GLY A 63 -11.76 9.06 5.89
C GLY A 63 -10.75 8.05 6.46
N VAL A 64 -9.98 7.43 5.58
CA VAL A 64 -8.79 6.68 5.96
C VAL A 64 -7.57 7.53 5.69
N VAL A 65 -6.61 7.45 6.60
CA VAL A 65 -5.38 8.24 6.57
C VAL A 65 -4.18 7.30 6.56
N TYR A 66 -3.21 7.59 5.71
CA TYR A 66 -1.92 6.92 5.65
C TYR A 66 -0.80 7.96 5.65
N ASP A 67 0.16 7.76 6.55
CA ASP A 67 1.41 8.51 6.60
C ASP A 67 2.54 7.58 6.17
N LEU A 68 3.07 7.79 4.97
CA LEU A 68 4.06 6.92 4.33
C LEU A 68 5.18 7.75 3.69
N PHE A 69 6.15 7.08 3.07
CA PHE A 69 7.29 7.69 2.42
C PHE A 69 7.71 6.91 1.18
N ILE A 70 8.11 7.64 0.15
CA ILE A 70 8.64 7.05 -1.08
C ILE A 70 10.11 6.70 -0.84
N GLN A 71 10.50 5.44 -0.98
CA GLN A 71 11.81 4.92 -0.60
C GLN A 71 12.87 5.13 -1.69
N SER A 72 12.46 5.24 -2.95
CA SER A 72 13.37 5.36 -4.09
C SER A 72 12.73 6.08 -5.28
N ALA A 73 13.52 6.40 -6.31
CA ALA A 73 13.04 7.06 -7.52
C ALA A 73 12.06 6.21 -8.37
N THR A 74 12.06 4.89 -8.17
CA THR A 74 11.16 3.96 -8.87
C THR A 74 10.01 3.46 -8.02
N ASP A 75 9.95 3.91 -6.77
CA ASP A 75 8.94 3.48 -5.82
C ASP A 75 7.59 4.16 -6.10
N GLN A 76 6.52 3.39 -5.96
CA GLN A 76 5.15 3.81 -6.19
C GLN A 76 4.23 3.17 -5.17
N ASP A 77 3.58 3.98 -4.35
CA ASP A 77 2.59 3.49 -3.41
C ASP A 77 1.19 3.52 -4.05
N TRP A 78 0.61 2.34 -4.27
CA TRP A 78 -0.72 2.17 -4.82
C TRP A 78 -1.75 1.88 -3.73
N PHE A 79 -2.90 2.56 -3.84
CA PHE A 79 -4.06 2.40 -2.97
C PHE A 79 -5.29 2.11 -3.82
N LYS A 80 -6.26 1.37 -3.26
CA LYS A 80 -7.52 1.07 -3.93
C LYS A 80 -8.73 1.15 -3.01
N TRP A 81 -9.83 1.63 -3.57
CA TRP A 81 -11.15 1.59 -2.93
C TRP A 81 -12.22 1.26 -3.96
N THR A 82 -13.13 0.34 -3.63
CA THR A 82 -14.25 -0.03 -4.51
C THR A 82 -15.56 0.46 -3.91
N ASN A 83 -16.38 1.14 -4.72
CA ASN A 83 -17.75 1.44 -4.34
C ASN A 83 -18.59 0.15 -4.42
N THR A 84 -18.73 -0.56 -3.29
CA THR A 84 -19.52 -1.80 -3.21
C THR A 84 -21.01 -1.57 -3.02
N THR A 85 -21.46 -0.32 -3.00
CA THR A 85 -22.88 0.01 -2.81
C THR A 85 -23.64 0.06 -4.14
N SER A 86 -24.96 0.16 -4.07
CA SER A 86 -25.84 0.31 -5.23
C SER A 86 -26.04 1.77 -5.68
N THR A 87 -25.46 2.74 -4.97
CA THR A 87 -25.57 4.17 -5.27
C THR A 87 -24.23 4.78 -5.63
N PHE A 88 -24.26 5.94 -6.30
CA PHE A 88 -23.04 6.72 -6.51
C PHE A 88 -22.47 7.19 -5.17
N LYS A 89 -21.15 7.32 -5.11
CA LYS A 89 -20.45 7.96 -3.99
C LYS A 89 -19.69 9.17 -4.49
N ARG A 90 -19.64 10.23 -3.68
CA ARG A 90 -18.71 11.32 -3.89
C ARG A 90 -17.44 11.02 -3.13
N ILE A 91 -16.27 11.07 -3.78
CA ILE A 91 -14.99 10.91 -3.09
C ILE A 91 -14.23 12.22 -2.98
N GLY A 92 -13.36 12.28 -1.96
CA GLY A 92 -12.32 13.28 -1.80
C GLY A 92 -11.00 12.59 -1.48
N VAL A 93 -9.93 13.00 -2.16
CA VAL A 93 -8.57 12.51 -1.94
C VAL A 93 -7.66 13.72 -1.76
N SER A 94 -6.83 13.72 -0.73
CA SER A 94 -5.78 14.71 -0.50
C SER A 94 -4.48 13.99 -0.25
N VAL A 95 -3.43 14.36 -0.99
CA VAL A 95 -2.06 13.84 -0.81
C VAL A 95 -1.10 15.00 -0.57
N GLY A 96 -0.22 14.85 0.42
CA GLY A 96 0.70 15.89 0.89
C GLY A 96 0.21 16.54 2.18
N GLY A 97 0.91 17.55 2.70
CA GLY A 97 0.51 18.25 3.92
C GLY A 97 1.51 18.19 5.09
N PHE A 98 2.57 17.40 4.96
CA PHE A 98 3.74 17.56 5.83
C PHE A 98 4.67 18.60 5.24
N SER A 99 4.92 19.68 5.97
CA SER A 99 5.95 20.66 5.63
C SER A 99 7.32 19.99 5.63
N GLY A 100 8.11 20.16 4.57
CA GLY A 100 9.51 19.72 4.53
C GLY A 100 9.76 18.35 3.89
N ASN A 101 8.73 17.71 3.34
CA ASN A 101 8.90 16.49 2.56
C ASN A 101 8.94 16.81 1.07
N GLY A 102 9.96 16.29 0.39
CA GLY A 102 10.24 16.55 -1.03
C GLY A 102 9.02 16.43 -1.97
N PRO A 103 9.13 16.95 -3.19
CA PRO A 103 8.03 16.95 -4.14
C PRO A 103 7.52 15.54 -4.42
N THR A 104 6.22 15.33 -4.25
CA THR A 104 5.53 14.09 -4.60
C THR A 104 4.57 14.33 -5.75
N ARG A 105 4.11 13.27 -6.38
CA ARG A 105 3.09 13.29 -7.42
C ARG A 105 2.03 12.23 -7.07
N ALA A 106 0.79 12.68 -7.00
CA ALA A 106 -0.37 11.85 -6.75
C ALA A 106 -1.20 11.75 -8.03
N GLY A 107 -1.51 10.51 -8.44
CA GLY A 107 -2.37 10.20 -9.57
C GLY A 107 -3.65 9.48 -9.12
N LEU A 108 -4.73 9.64 -9.88
CA LEU A 108 -6.00 8.95 -9.65
C LEU A 108 -6.47 8.23 -10.92
N ILE A 109 -6.96 7.01 -10.77
CA ILE A 109 -7.58 6.22 -11.84
C ILE A 109 -8.96 5.77 -11.35
N VAL A 110 -9.97 5.88 -12.20
CA VAL A 110 -11.26 5.24 -11.98
C VAL A 110 -11.41 4.10 -12.99
N ARG A 111 -11.48 2.87 -12.47
CA ARG A 111 -11.76 1.65 -13.22
C ARG A 111 -13.24 1.31 -13.11
N HIS A 112 -13.89 1.23 -14.25
CA HIS A 112 -15.30 0.88 -14.36
C HIS A 112 -15.44 -0.63 -14.52
N ASN A 113 -16.29 -1.25 -13.68
CA ASN A 113 -16.58 -2.68 -13.80
C ASN A 113 -17.62 -3.01 -14.89
N SER A 114 -18.27 -2.00 -15.48
CA SER A 114 -19.25 -2.19 -16.56
C SER A 114 -18.55 -2.24 -17.91
N GLY A 115 -18.76 -3.34 -18.65
CA GLY A 115 -18.01 -3.78 -19.84
C GLY A 115 -18.11 -2.90 -21.10
N GLY A 116 -17.77 -1.62 -20.98
CA GLY A 116 -17.69 -0.69 -22.11
C GLY A 116 -17.10 0.69 -21.79
N LEU A 117 -16.90 1.03 -20.50
CA LEU A 117 -16.22 2.26 -20.13
C LEU A 117 -14.73 1.97 -19.93
N ALA A 118 -13.89 2.69 -20.67
CA ALA A 118 -12.45 2.66 -20.48
C ALA A 118 -12.07 3.25 -19.11
N ASP A 119 -10.94 2.79 -18.56
CA ASP A 119 -10.30 3.44 -17.42
C ASP A 119 -9.99 4.91 -17.77
N THR A 120 -10.08 5.80 -16.80
CA THR A 120 -9.86 7.25 -17.00
C THR A 120 -8.44 7.62 -17.44
N GLY A 121 -7.51 6.65 -17.50
CA GLY A 121 -6.08 6.91 -17.42
C GLY A 121 -5.70 7.50 -16.06
N VAL A 122 -4.41 7.77 -15.87
CA VAL A 122 -3.92 8.42 -14.65
C VAL A 122 -4.17 9.93 -14.75
N LEU A 123 -4.98 10.44 -13.82
CA LEU A 123 -5.26 11.86 -13.69
C LEU A 123 -4.34 12.46 -12.64
N TYR A 124 -3.62 13.52 -13.00
CA TYR A 124 -2.74 14.27 -12.09
C TYR A 124 -3.33 15.66 -11.82
N THR A 125 -3.07 16.19 -10.63
CA THR A 125 -3.41 17.59 -10.33
C THR A 125 -2.38 18.55 -10.93
N ALA A 126 -2.72 19.83 -11.07
CA ALA A 126 -1.78 20.87 -11.50
C ALA A 126 -0.59 21.05 -10.54
N LYS A 127 -0.69 20.53 -9.31
CA LYS A 127 0.32 20.60 -8.25
C LYS A 127 1.19 19.34 -8.18
N ALA A 128 1.03 18.42 -9.13
CA ALA A 128 1.87 17.25 -9.25
C ALA A 128 3.36 17.63 -9.27
N ASN A 129 4.16 16.89 -8.51
CA ASN A 129 5.60 17.10 -8.41
C ASN A 129 5.99 18.47 -7.81
N THR A 130 5.13 19.01 -6.93
CA THR A 130 5.42 20.21 -6.14
C THR A 130 5.40 19.88 -4.65
N TRP A 131 5.71 20.86 -3.81
CA TRP A 131 5.62 20.76 -2.35
C TRP A 131 4.18 21.00 -1.82
N GLU A 132 3.25 21.29 -2.73
CA GLU A 132 1.89 21.62 -2.35
C GLU A 132 1.01 20.36 -2.27
N SER A 133 -0.04 20.44 -1.44
CA SER A 133 -1.06 19.40 -1.35
C SER A 133 -1.81 19.24 -2.68
N GLN A 134 -1.99 17.99 -3.09
CA GLN A 134 -2.68 17.56 -4.30
C GLN A 134 -4.06 17.03 -3.92
N VAL A 135 -5.10 17.71 -4.38
CA VAL A 135 -6.48 17.40 -3.98
C VAL A 135 -7.31 17.00 -5.19
N PHE A 136 -7.93 15.84 -5.12
CA PHE A 136 -8.99 15.38 -6.01
C PHE A 136 -10.31 15.48 -5.26
N SER A 137 -11.22 16.36 -5.69
CA SER A 137 -12.48 16.59 -5.00
C SER A 137 -13.66 16.51 -5.96
N ASN A 138 -14.85 16.21 -5.40
CA ASN A 138 -16.11 16.13 -6.14
C ASN A 138 -16.11 15.12 -7.30
N LEU A 139 -15.34 14.03 -7.16
CA LEU A 139 -15.38 12.92 -8.10
C LEU A 139 -16.54 11.99 -7.72
N PHE A 140 -17.39 11.69 -8.69
CA PHE A 140 -18.54 10.80 -8.54
C PHE A 140 -18.17 9.40 -9.03
N ILE A 141 -18.25 8.43 -8.14
CA ILE A 141 -17.87 7.05 -8.39
C ILE A 141 -19.12 6.19 -8.50
N PRO A 142 -19.41 5.58 -9.67
CA PRO A 142 -20.58 4.74 -9.84
C PRO A 142 -20.52 3.46 -9.01
N PRO A 143 -21.68 2.80 -8.79
CA PRO A 143 -21.76 1.46 -8.22
C PRO A 143 -20.80 0.49 -8.91
N GLY A 144 -20.02 -0.24 -8.11
CA GLY A 144 -19.07 -1.24 -8.59
C GLY A 144 -17.76 -0.70 -9.14
N ALA A 145 -17.58 0.61 -9.33
CA ALA A 145 -16.30 1.13 -9.80
C ALA A 145 -15.22 1.08 -8.70
N THR A 146 -13.97 0.92 -9.14
CA THR A 146 -12.79 0.92 -8.27
C THR A 146 -11.94 2.14 -8.57
N VAL A 147 -11.59 2.86 -7.52
CA VAL A 147 -10.67 3.99 -7.57
C VAL A 147 -9.30 3.50 -7.16
N TYR A 148 -8.29 3.84 -7.94
CA TYR A 148 -6.90 3.67 -7.57
C TYR A 148 -6.27 5.04 -7.35
N VAL A 149 -5.47 5.16 -6.31
CA VAL A 149 -4.60 6.31 -6.06
C VAL A 149 -3.16 5.80 -6.13
N VAL A 150 -2.31 6.49 -6.87
CA VAL A 150 -0.88 6.21 -6.93
C VAL A 150 -0.13 7.42 -6.40
N VAL A 151 0.87 7.19 -5.55
CA VAL A 151 1.78 8.24 -5.07
C VAL A 151 3.19 7.84 -5.46
N ASP A 152 3.90 8.72 -6.15
CA ASP A 152 5.30 8.54 -6.52
C ASP A 152 6.09 9.84 -6.40
N ALA A 153 7.40 9.78 -6.63
CA ALA A 153 8.28 10.95 -6.61
C ALA A 153 9.23 10.89 -7.82
N PRO A 154 8.80 11.31 -9.02
CA PRO A 154 9.60 11.17 -10.24
C PRO A 154 10.88 12.01 -10.23
N ASN A 155 10.93 13.07 -9.40
CA ASN A 155 12.12 13.89 -9.18
C ASN A 155 12.70 13.61 -7.79
N PHE A 156 12.98 12.33 -7.53
CA PHE A 156 13.51 11.86 -6.27
C PHE A 156 14.92 12.38 -6.01
N THR A 157 15.06 13.24 -5.00
CA THR A 157 16.37 13.73 -4.52
C THR A 157 16.62 13.28 -3.09
N THR A 158 15.59 13.31 -2.27
CA THR A 158 15.54 12.83 -0.88
C THR A 158 14.22 12.12 -0.67
N MET A 159 14.21 11.11 0.20
CA MET A 159 13.01 10.36 0.62
C MET A 159 11.88 11.30 1.08
N PRO A 160 10.84 11.56 0.25
CA PRO A 160 9.72 12.39 0.66
C PRO A 160 8.70 11.54 1.42
N SER A 161 8.20 12.04 2.55
CA SER A 161 6.98 11.50 3.16
C SER A 161 5.72 12.27 2.76
N TYR A 162 4.59 11.59 2.80
CA TYR A 162 3.31 12.18 2.44
C TYR A 162 2.23 11.74 3.40
N HIS A 163 1.20 12.58 3.48
CA HIS A 163 -0.05 12.31 4.17
C HIS A 163 -1.11 12.06 3.10
N LEU A 164 -1.67 10.87 3.04
CA LEU A 164 -2.81 10.55 2.18
C LEU A 164 -4.07 10.51 3.05
N ASN A 165 -5.07 11.29 2.67
CA ASN A 165 -6.40 11.26 3.24
C ASN A 165 -7.40 10.94 2.13
N PHE A 166 -8.14 9.84 2.29
CA PHE A 166 -9.17 9.41 1.37
C PHE A 166 -10.51 9.32 2.10
N ALA A 167 -11.54 9.93 1.54
CA ALA A 167 -12.90 9.86 2.05
C ALA A 167 -13.91 9.59 0.92
N ALA A 168 -14.95 8.83 1.25
CA ALA A 168 -16.12 8.64 0.40
C ALA A 168 -17.39 9.01 1.18
N TYR A 169 -18.33 9.63 0.49
CA TYR A 169 -19.56 10.17 1.07
C TYR A 169 -20.77 9.67 0.28
N GLU A 170 -21.89 9.47 0.99
CA GLU A 170 -23.21 9.39 0.36
C GLU A 170 -23.51 10.68 -0.41
N ILE A 171 -24.40 10.57 -1.39
CA ILE A 171 -24.93 11.69 -2.19
C ILE A 171 -26.39 11.90 -1.81
#